data_AF-A0A355DT93-F1
#
_entry.id   AF-A0A355DT93-F1
#
_cell.length_a   1.000
_cell.length_b   1.000
_cell.length_c   1.000
_cell.angle_alpha   90.00
_cell.angle_beta   90.00
_cell.angle_gamma   90.00
#
_symmetry.space_group_name_H-M   'P 1'
#
loop_
_entity.id
_entity.type
_entity.pdbx_description
1 polymer ?
#
loop_
_entity_poly.entity_id
_entity_poly.type
_entity_poly.pdbx_seq_one_letter_code
_entity_poly.pdbx_strand_id
1 'polypeptide(L)'
;MSYYFGIKNFQWEQSNLTSTQDTSVSYGLVGWIIEASGDVLLKRSGWSDYQPTSVGTELYPGDILHPARGVRVLVQCANGTTIWSVPDGVKSGATNGCPPQTIPVSRHRGDIIPPRGGINPLIPYIISPRRTLLLNPLPIFCWNPVAGASYYNVSLIADDEVLWQTQVKETKVVYSGEPPLESGVDYLLIIQTDTGVSSQEEDVPDLGFSLLDENQITLVRDSVEQWVNLDLTDKAKSLALVHLYIKYDLKAEAIATLEDLIKWENKPAQIYRTLGELYIEVGLNLLSQKYYLKAMELTRSEDIEGQALVAAGLGKVYDAIASPQEAIRWLTQARDSYAALGDTQRAQELDEKLTRF
;
A
#
# COMPACT_ATOMS: atom_id res chain seq x y z
N MET A 1 -27.04 -26.23 25.49
CA MET A 1 -26.46 -25.05 26.17
C MET A 1 -26.31 -23.98 25.11
N SER A 2 -27.23 -23.02 25.07
CA SER A 2 -27.20 -21.93 24.10
C SER A 2 -26.19 -20.89 24.58
N TYR A 3 -25.05 -20.80 23.87
CA TYR A 3 -24.10 -19.72 24.10
C TYR A 3 -24.63 -18.48 23.39
N TYR A 4 -25.05 -17.50 24.18
CA TYR A 4 -25.35 -16.14 23.72
C TYR A 4 -24.04 -15.53 23.20
N PHE A 5 -23.97 -15.29 21.89
CA PHE A 5 -22.89 -14.53 21.27
C PHE A 5 -23.08 -13.05 21.63
N GLY A 6 -22.19 -12.51 22.48
CA GLY A 6 -22.10 -11.08 22.71
C GLY A 6 -21.36 -10.43 21.55
N ILE A 7 -22.08 -10.06 20.48
CA ILE A 7 -21.56 -9.12 19.49
C ILE A 7 -21.38 -7.79 20.24
N LYS A 8 -20.14 -7.29 20.37
CA LYS A 8 -19.93 -5.92 20.84
C LYS A 8 -20.56 -4.99 19.81
N ASN A 9 -21.61 -4.27 20.19
CA ASN A 9 -22.20 -3.21 19.37
C ASN A 9 -21.11 -2.21 19.01
N PHE A 10 -20.72 -2.18 17.73
CA PHE A 10 -19.82 -1.16 17.20
C PHE A 10 -20.72 0.01 16.79
N GLN A 11 -20.59 1.14 17.48
CA GLN A 11 -21.21 2.36 16.99
C GLN A 11 -20.36 2.88 15.84
N TRP A 12 -20.95 2.97 14.66
CA TRP A 12 -20.42 3.75 13.55
C TRP A 12 -20.36 5.21 13.97
N GLU A 13 -19.24 5.64 14.57
CA GLU A 13 -18.98 7.06 14.76
C GLU A 13 -18.75 7.68 13.38
N GLN A 14 -19.76 8.39 12.88
CA GLN A 14 -19.55 9.33 11.78
C GLN A 14 -18.58 10.40 12.29
N SER A 15 -17.30 10.20 12.01
CA SER A 15 -16.28 11.20 12.25
C SER A 15 -16.54 12.39 11.32
N ASN A 16 -17.25 13.40 11.85
CA ASN A 16 -17.32 14.72 11.24
C ASN A 16 -15.94 15.39 11.40
N LEU A 17 -15.01 15.00 10.54
CA LEU A 17 -13.73 15.70 10.37
C LEU A 17 -14.02 17.04 9.69
N THR A 18 -14.15 18.10 10.50
CA THR A 18 -14.10 19.48 10.01
C THR A 18 -12.71 19.74 9.42
N SER A 19 -12.61 19.58 8.11
CA SER A 19 -11.44 19.94 7.30
C SER A 19 -11.19 21.45 7.39
N THR A 20 -10.12 21.85 8.06
CA THR A 20 -9.52 23.17 7.85
C THR A 20 -8.86 23.16 6.48
N GLN A 21 -9.50 23.81 5.50
CA GLN A 21 -8.95 24.00 4.16
C GLN A 21 -7.70 24.86 4.24
N ASP A 22 -6.54 24.25 4.01
CA ASP A 22 -5.28 24.93 3.75
C ASP A 22 -5.00 24.92 2.24
N THR A 23 -4.96 26.10 1.63
CA THR A 23 -4.97 26.31 0.17
C THR A 23 -3.56 26.28 -0.45
N SER A 24 -2.71 25.32 -0.07
CA SER A 24 -1.43 25.09 -0.75
C SER A 24 -1.60 24.02 -1.84
N VAL A 25 -1.48 24.40 -3.11
CA VAL A 25 -1.48 23.46 -4.25
C VAL A 25 -0.18 22.66 -4.21
N SER A 26 -0.21 21.49 -3.55
CA SER A 26 0.83 20.47 -3.69
C SER A 26 0.55 19.71 -4.98
N TYR A 27 1.41 19.86 -5.98
CA TYR A 27 1.21 19.13 -7.23
C TYR A 27 1.38 17.62 -6.99
N GLY A 28 0.34 16.84 -7.31
CA GLY A 28 0.24 15.41 -7.02
C GLY A 28 1.18 14.52 -7.84
N LEU A 29 1.19 13.23 -7.48
CA LEU A 29 1.91 12.16 -8.18
C LEU A 29 1.69 12.23 -9.70
N VAL A 30 2.78 12.16 -10.48
CA VAL A 30 2.75 12.21 -11.95
C VAL A 30 2.62 10.81 -12.56
N GLY A 31 3.30 9.84 -11.96
CA GLY A 31 3.30 8.47 -12.43
C GLY A 31 4.39 7.63 -11.79
N TRP A 32 4.57 6.42 -12.32
CA TRP A 32 5.55 5.45 -11.84
C TRP A 32 6.35 4.86 -12.99
N ILE A 33 7.64 4.64 -12.78
CA ILE A 33 8.46 3.85 -13.71
C ILE A 33 8.03 2.38 -13.59
N ILE A 34 7.43 1.82 -14.63
CA ILE A 34 6.97 0.41 -14.66
C ILE A 34 7.93 -0.51 -15.42
N GLU A 35 8.80 0.05 -16.25
CA GLU A 35 9.81 -0.70 -17.00
C GLU A 35 11.08 0.15 -17.20
N ALA A 36 12.24 -0.48 -17.06
CA ALA A 36 13.53 0.09 -17.42
C ALA A 36 14.47 -1.05 -17.85
N SER A 37 14.98 -1.00 -19.09
CA SER A 37 15.87 -2.03 -19.63
C SER A 37 17.36 -1.82 -19.28
N GLY A 38 17.68 -0.76 -18.54
CA GLY A 38 19.04 -0.34 -18.21
C GLY A 38 19.04 0.88 -17.29
N ASP A 39 20.17 1.57 -17.22
CA ASP A 39 20.36 2.68 -16.27
C ASP A 39 19.50 3.90 -16.62
N VAL A 40 18.82 4.42 -15.59
CA VAL A 40 18.02 5.63 -15.66
C VAL A 40 18.46 6.54 -14.53
N LEU A 41 18.69 7.82 -14.86
CA LEU A 41 18.97 8.85 -13.90
C LEU A 41 17.71 9.69 -13.64
N LEU A 42 17.47 10.05 -12.40
CA LEU A 42 16.41 10.93 -11.95
C LEU A 42 17.01 12.15 -11.24
N LYS A 43 16.52 13.33 -11.59
CA LYS A 43 16.76 14.54 -10.80
C LYS A 43 15.43 15.10 -10.34
N ARG A 44 15.23 15.19 -9.03
CA ARG A 44 14.05 15.84 -8.45
C ARG A 44 14.22 17.34 -8.34
N SER A 45 13.10 18.04 -8.20
CA SER A 45 13.11 19.46 -7.85
C SER A 45 13.87 19.67 -6.53
N GLY A 46 14.77 20.65 -6.47
CA GLY A 46 15.60 20.94 -5.29
C GLY A 46 16.88 20.12 -5.18
N TRP A 47 17.00 18.98 -5.85
CA TRP A 47 18.23 18.17 -5.80
C TRP A 47 19.40 18.86 -6.51
N SER A 48 20.61 18.69 -5.96
CA SER A 48 21.83 19.24 -6.55
C SER A 48 22.19 18.53 -7.88
N ASP A 49 22.07 17.21 -7.92
CA ASP A 49 22.48 16.37 -9.05
C ASP A 49 21.50 15.23 -9.34
N TYR A 50 21.73 14.53 -10.46
CA TYR A 50 21.04 13.30 -10.83
C TYR A 50 21.48 12.13 -9.95
N GLN A 51 20.52 11.29 -9.57
CA GLN A 51 20.75 10.03 -8.88
C GLN A 51 20.26 8.86 -9.73
N PRO A 52 20.85 7.66 -9.59
CA PRO A 52 20.28 6.44 -10.15
C PRO A 52 18.85 6.23 -9.68
N THR A 53 18.00 5.72 -10.57
CA THR A 53 16.63 5.32 -10.23
C THR A 53 16.31 3.96 -10.86
N SER A 54 15.20 3.36 -10.45
CA SER A 54 14.79 2.03 -10.89
C SER A 54 13.28 1.92 -11.06
N VAL A 55 12.86 0.77 -11.61
CA VAL A 55 11.46 0.36 -11.67
C VAL A 55 10.80 0.45 -10.29
N GLY A 56 9.57 0.95 -10.25
CA GLY A 56 8.78 1.22 -9.04
C GLY A 56 8.94 2.64 -8.48
N THR A 57 9.79 3.49 -9.09
CA THR A 57 9.99 4.86 -8.61
C THR A 57 8.80 5.75 -8.96
N GLU A 58 8.32 6.46 -7.94
CA GLU A 58 7.31 7.52 -8.06
C GLU A 58 7.92 8.80 -8.64
N LEU A 59 7.21 9.37 -9.60
CA LEU A 59 7.57 10.62 -10.26
C LEU A 59 6.65 11.74 -9.81
N TYR A 60 7.24 12.89 -9.55
CA TYR A 60 6.55 14.08 -9.08
C TYR A 60 6.77 15.26 -10.03
N PRO A 61 5.96 16.31 -9.93
CA PRO A 61 6.08 17.50 -10.77
C PRO A 61 7.44 18.17 -10.56
N GLY A 62 8.13 18.47 -11.66
CA GLY A 62 9.50 18.99 -11.65
C GLY A 62 10.58 17.92 -11.77
N ASP A 63 10.24 16.64 -11.68
CA ASP A 63 11.20 15.55 -11.89
C ASP A 63 11.69 15.49 -13.34
N ILE A 64 12.98 15.20 -13.52
CA ILE A 64 13.62 15.04 -14.83
C ILE A 64 14.23 13.64 -14.91
N LEU A 65 13.74 12.84 -15.85
CA LEU A 65 14.31 11.55 -16.22
C LEU A 65 15.37 11.72 -17.29
N HIS A 66 16.42 10.91 -17.21
CA HIS A 66 17.47 10.83 -18.21
C HIS A 66 17.90 9.37 -18.39
N PRO A 67 17.18 8.62 -19.24
CA PRO A 67 17.59 7.28 -19.65
C PRO A 67 18.86 7.33 -20.50
N ALA A 68 19.77 6.37 -20.33
CA ALA A 68 20.91 6.24 -21.23
C ALA A 68 20.46 5.92 -22.67
N ARG A 69 21.32 6.20 -23.67
CA ARG A 69 20.98 5.95 -25.09
C ARG A 69 20.72 4.46 -25.33
N GLY A 70 19.62 4.14 -26.00
CA GLY A 70 19.17 2.76 -26.26
C GLY A 70 18.50 2.06 -25.08
N VAL A 71 18.30 2.74 -23.94
CA VAL A 71 17.54 2.22 -22.79
C VAL A 71 16.05 2.52 -22.98
N ARG A 72 15.22 1.47 -22.93
CA ARG A 72 13.77 1.60 -22.92
C ARG A 72 13.28 1.88 -21.51
N VAL A 73 12.46 2.92 -21.35
CA VAL A 73 11.81 3.26 -20.08
C VAL A 73 10.33 3.53 -20.32
N LEU A 74 9.48 2.85 -19.57
CA LEU A 74 8.04 3.06 -19.60
C LEU A 74 7.55 3.60 -18.27
N VAL A 75 6.74 4.65 -18.34
CA VAL A 75 6.11 5.30 -17.19
C VAL A 75 4.60 5.13 -17.31
N GLN A 76 3.96 4.61 -16.26
CA GLN A 76 2.51 4.67 -16.13
C GLN A 76 2.14 5.98 -15.47
N CYS A 77 1.31 6.78 -16.13
CA CYS A 77 0.86 8.05 -15.58
C CYS A 77 -0.16 7.84 -14.46
N ALA A 78 -0.29 8.84 -13.57
CA ALA A 78 -1.19 8.79 -12.41
C ALA A 78 -2.68 8.66 -12.77
N ASN A 79 -3.07 8.94 -14.03
CA ASN A 79 -4.41 8.64 -14.51
C ASN A 79 -4.70 7.12 -14.58
N GLY A 80 -3.68 6.28 -14.46
CA GLY A 80 -3.76 4.82 -14.45
C GLY A 80 -3.68 4.20 -15.84
N THR A 81 -4.17 4.85 -16.89
CA THR A 81 -4.32 4.23 -18.21
C THR A 81 -3.22 4.58 -19.20
N THR A 82 -2.63 5.78 -19.10
CA THR A 82 -1.61 6.23 -20.05
C THR A 82 -0.25 5.63 -19.73
N ILE A 83 0.35 4.97 -20.73
CA ILE A 83 1.74 4.53 -20.69
C ILE A 83 2.58 5.44 -21.58
N TRP A 84 3.54 6.13 -20.99
CA TRP A 84 4.49 6.98 -21.69
C TRP A 84 5.82 6.25 -21.90
N SER A 85 6.28 6.20 -23.15
CA SER A 85 7.65 5.78 -23.49
C SER A 85 8.59 6.99 -23.43
N VAL A 86 9.52 6.98 -22.48
CA VAL A 86 10.45 8.08 -22.28
C VAL A 86 11.52 8.05 -23.38
N PRO A 87 11.77 9.16 -24.10
CA PRO A 87 12.82 9.21 -25.11
C PRO A 87 14.21 8.86 -24.52
N ASP A 88 14.90 7.91 -25.13
CA ASP A 88 16.24 7.50 -24.69
C ASP A 88 17.29 8.59 -25.01
N GLY A 89 18.32 8.69 -24.16
CA GLY A 89 19.43 9.63 -24.35
C GLY A 89 19.05 11.12 -24.25
N VAL A 90 17.83 11.45 -23.83
CA VAL A 90 17.32 12.82 -23.71
C VAL A 90 16.77 13.06 -22.31
N LYS A 91 17.08 14.23 -21.75
CA LYS A 91 16.50 14.71 -20.49
C LYS A 91 15.02 15.06 -20.71
N SER A 92 14.14 14.37 -20.03
CA SER A 92 12.70 14.49 -20.18
C SER A 92 12.05 14.82 -18.84
N GLY A 93 11.33 15.93 -18.75
CA GLY A 93 10.51 16.22 -17.58
C GLY A 93 9.40 15.17 -17.45
N ALA A 94 9.10 14.72 -16.23
CA ALA A 94 8.07 13.72 -15.98
C ALA A 94 6.70 14.15 -16.53
N THR A 95 6.42 15.46 -16.49
CA THR A 95 5.17 16.05 -16.99
C THR A 95 5.09 16.15 -18.51
N ASN A 96 6.16 15.82 -19.26
CA ASN A 96 6.15 15.89 -20.73
C ASN A 96 5.27 14.80 -21.35
N GLY A 97 5.29 13.60 -20.78
CA GLY A 97 4.46 12.48 -21.24
C GLY A 97 3.30 12.12 -20.32
N CYS A 98 3.38 12.53 -19.05
CA CYS A 98 2.30 12.34 -18.08
C CYS A 98 1.73 13.70 -17.64
N PRO A 99 0.58 14.13 -18.18
CA PRO A 99 0.02 15.43 -17.81
C PRO A 99 -0.33 15.45 -16.32
N PRO A 100 -0.02 16.55 -15.60
CA PRO A 100 -0.33 16.67 -14.18
C PRO A 100 -1.83 16.55 -13.96
N GLN A 101 -2.21 15.70 -13.01
CA GLN A 101 -3.61 15.53 -12.64
C GLN A 101 -3.98 16.60 -11.60
N THR A 102 -5.09 17.31 -11.81
CA THR A 102 -5.69 18.17 -10.78
C THR A 102 -6.49 17.28 -9.84
N ILE A 103 -5.83 16.66 -8.87
CA ILE A 103 -6.50 15.88 -7.83
C ILE A 103 -6.84 16.85 -6.69
N PRO A 104 -8.10 16.96 -6.24
CA PRO A 104 -8.40 17.59 -4.96
C PRO A 104 -7.60 16.85 -3.90
N VAL A 105 -6.71 17.56 -3.19
CA VAL A 105 -5.83 16.96 -2.20
C VAL A 105 -6.68 16.39 -1.06
N SER A 106 -7.07 15.12 -1.12
CA SER A 106 -7.31 14.36 0.10
C SER A 106 -5.93 14.00 0.62
N ARG A 107 -5.41 14.79 1.57
CA ARG A 107 -4.20 14.43 2.32
C ARG A 107 -4.53 13.18 3.13
N HIS A 108 -4.38 12.00 2.54
CA HIS A 108 -4.34 10.74 3.29
C HIS A 108 -2.93 10.18 3.43
N ARG A 109 -1.91 10.86 2.88
CA ARG A 109 -0.52 10.38 2.93
C ARG A 109 0.32 10.96 4.09
N GLY A 110 -0.26 11.81 4.94
CA GLY A 110 0.49 12.63 5.93
C GLY A 110 0.20 12.38 7.42
N ASP A 111 -1.06 12.31 7.85
CA ASP A 111 -1.40 12.54 9.27
C ASP A 111 -2.23 11.45 9.96
N ILE A 112 -2.44 10.29 9.32
CA ILE A 112 -3.12 9.17 9.98
C ILE A 112 -2.09 8.43 10.83
N ILE A 113 -2.30 8.41 12.15
CA ILE A 113 -1.57 7.52 13.06
C ILE A 113 -1.74 6.10 12.51
N PRO A 114 -0.66 5.38 12.15
CA PRO A 114 -0.78 4.05 11.58
C PRO A 114 -1.64 3.16 12.49
N PRO A 115 -2.59 2.38 11.94
CA PRO A 115 -3.38 1.47 12.75
C PRO A 115 -2.45 0.50 13.48
N ARG A 116 -2.62 0.33 14.79
CA ARG A 116 -1.73 -0.52 15.62
C ARG A 116 -2.14 -2.00 15.58
N GLY A 117 -2.38 -2.53 14.38
CA GLY A 117 -2.78 -3.91 14.16
C GLY A 117 -1.66 -4.85 13.72
N GLY A 118 -1.98 -6.13 13.61
CA GLY A 118 -1.11 -7.19 13.09
C GLY A 118 0.14 -7.41 13.92
N ILE A 119 0.04 -7.24 15.24
CA ILE A 119 1.18 -7.34 16.18
C ILE A 119 1.02 -8.54 17.13
N ASN A 120 -0.18 -8.80 17.63
CA ASN A 120 -0.41 -9.84 18.65
C ASN A 120 -0.52 -11.23 17.99
N PRO A 121 0.48 -12.12 18.16
CA PRO A 121 0.46 -13.45 17.52
C PRO A 121 -0.53 -14.42 18.19
N LEU A 122 -1.10 -14.05 19.33
CA LEU A 122 -2.02 -14.90 20.09
C LEU A 122 -3.46 -14.83 19.59
N ILE A 123 -3.77 -13.86 18.72
CA ILE A 123 -5.13 -13.67 18.17
C ILE A 123 -5.15 -13.97 16.67
N PRO A 124 -6.30 -14.42 16.12
CA PRO A 124 -6.43 -14.68 14.69
C PRO A 124 -6.75 -13.39 13.93
N TYR A 125 -5.89 -12.37 14.04
CA TYR A 125 -6.10 -11.09 13.35
C TYR A 125 -6.23 -11.29 11.84
N ILE A 126 -7.08 -10.47 11.21
CA ILE A 126 -7.36 -10.58 9.78
C ILE A 126 -6.14 -10.13 8.98
N ILE A 127 -5.72 -10.93 8.00
CA ILE A 127 -4.65 -10.61 7.05
C ILE A 127 -5.23 -10.06 5.75
N SER A 128 -6.30 -10.67 5.23
CA SER A 128 -6.97 -10.22 4.01
C SER A 128 -8.38 -10.79 3.92
N PRO A 129 -9.35 -10.08 3.33
CA PRO A 129 -9.32 -8.65 3.03
C PRO A 129 -9.42 -7.82 4.31
N ARG A 130 -8.79 -6.65 4.32
CA ARG A 130 -8.70 -5.75 5.47
C ARG A 130 -8.41 -4.34 4.99
N ARG A 131 -9.21 -3.35 5.39
CA ARG A 131 -9.01 -1.93 5.02
C ARG A 131 -8.84 -1.73 3.51
N THR A 132 -9.76 -2.30 2.74
CA THR A 132 -9.63 -2.39 1.28
C THR A 132 -11.00 -2.36 0.63
N LEU A 133 -11.05 -1.82 -0.58
CA LEU A 133 -12.10 -2.15 -1.53
C LEU A 133 -11.75 -3.45 -2.24
N LEU A 134 -12.74 -4.11 -2.84
CA LEU A 134 -12.57 -5.34 -3.61
C LEU A 134 -13.11 -5.18 -5.04
N LEU A 135 -12.41 -5.80 -5.98
CA LEU A 135 -12.85 -5.95 -7.37
C LEU A 135 -13.58 -7.29 -7.60
N ASN A 136 -13.19 -8.32 -6.83
CA ASN A 136 -13.75 -9.66 -6.94
C ASN A 136 -14.75 -9.93 -5.79
N PRO A 137 -16.02 -10.30 -6.08
CA PRO A 137 -17.00 -10.62 -5.06
C PRO A 137 -16.77 -11.97 -4.35
N LEU A 138 -15.75 -12.73 -4.76
CA LEU A 138 -15.35 -14.00 -4.15
C LEU A 138 -13.95 -13.88 -3.50
N PRO A 139 -13.80 -13.07 -2.44
CA PRO A 139 -12.52 -12.88 -1.78
C PRO A 139 -12.00 -14.17 -1.12
N ILE A 140 -10.67 -14.22 -0.97
CA ILE A 140 -10.01 -15.20 -0.13
C ILE A 140 -9.79 -14.57 1.23
N PHE A 141 -10.38 -15.15 2.26
CA PHE A 141 -10.20 -14.77 3.65
C PHE A 141 -8.93 -15.44 4.19
N CYS A 142 -8.07 -14.66 4.84
CA CYS A 142 -6.81 -15.10 5.44
C CYS A 142 -6.65 -14.44 6.81
N TRP A 143 -6.12 -15.19 7.78
CA TRP A 143 -5.87 -14.69 9.15
C TRP A 143 -4.60 -15.29 9.75
N ASN A 144 -4.15 -14.70 10.85
CA ASN A 144 -3.01 -15.19 11.60
C ASN A 144 -3.29 -16.55 12.28
N PRO A 145 -2.42 -17.56 12.15
CA PRO A 145 -2.54 -18.79 12.92
C PRO A 145 -2.38 -18.53 14.43
N VAL A 146 -3.22 -19.17 15.24
CA VAL A 146 -3.12 -19.17 16.70
C VAL A 146 -2.60 -20.53 17.18
N ALA A 147 -1.52 -20.52 17.96
CA ALA A 147 -0.94 -21.74 18.50
C ALA A 147 -1.94 -22.45 19.43
N GLY A 148 -2.17 -23.74 19.19
CA GLY A 148 -3.10 -24.56 19.95
C GLY A 148 -4.55 -24.56 19.44
N ALA A 149 -4.89 -23.73 18.44
CA ALA A 149 -6.20 -23.78 17.81
C ALA A 149 -6.31 -25.01 16.88
N SER A 150 -7.41 -25.76 17.01
CA SER A 150 -7.69 -26.94 16.19
C SER A 150 -8.54 -26.62 14.96
N TYR A 151 -9.38 -25.59 15.07
CA TYR A 151 -10.23 -25.08 14.00
C TYR A 151 -10.60 -23.61 14.26
N TYR A 152 -11.13 -22.97 13.22
CA TYR A 152 -11.58 -21.59 13.23
C TYR A 152 -13.03 -21.51 12.76
N ASN A 153 -13.85 -20.79 13.51
CA ASN A 153 -15.15 -20.33 13.04
C ASN A 153 -14.96 -18.98 12.36
N VAL A 154 -15.39 -18.90 11.10
CA VAL A 154 -15.27 -17.72 10.25
C VAL A 154 -16.66 -17.13 10.12
N SER A 155 -16.83 -15.84 10.43
CA SER A 155 -18.11 -15.13 10.30
C SER A 155 -17.93 -13.88 9.47
N LEU A 156 -18.80 -13.68 8.48
CA LEU A 156 -18.92 -12.46 7.72
C LEU A 156 -20.14 -11.68 8.25
N ILE A 157 -19.93 -10.42 8.57
CA ILE A 157 -20.95 -9.52 9.13
C ILE A 157 -21.19 -8.37 8.16
N ALA A 158 -22.46 -7.99 8.01
CA ALA A 158 -22.93 -6.78 7.36
C ALA A 158 -24.08 -6.22 8.20
N ASP A 159 -24.16 -4.90 8.38
CA ASP A 159 -25.22 -4.23 9.16
C ASP A 159 -25.45 -4.83 10.56
N ASP A 160 -24.37 -5.18 11.26
CA ASP A 160 -24.37 -5.84 12.58
C ASP A 160 -25.03 -7.24 12.61
N GLU A 161 -25.38 -7.81 11.45
CA GLU A 161 -25.94 -9.15 11.30
C GLU A 161 -24.92 -10.13 10.71
N VAL A 162 -25.00 -11.38 11.17
CA VAL A 162 -24.18 -12.46 10.64
C VAL A 162 -24.77 -12.90 9.29
N LEU A 163 -24.07 -12.54 8.22
CA LEU A 163 -24.46 -12.83 6.84
C LEU A 163 -24.09 -14.26 6.43
N TRP A 164 -22.91 -14.71 6.86
CA TRP A 164 -22.36 -16.02 6.48
C TRP A 164 -21.43 -16.56 7.55
N GLN A 165 -21.41 -17.89 7.72
CA GLN A 165 -20.49 -18.58 8.62
C GLN A 165 -19.98 -19.90 8.05
N THR A 166 -18.77 -20.27 8.43
CA THR A 166 -18.23 -21.62 8.20
C THR A 166 -17.21 -22.01 9.28
N GLN A 167 -16.79 -23.28 9.27
CA GLN A 167 -15.72 -23.78 10.10
C GLN A 167 -14.64 -24.44 9.24
N VAL A 168 -13.38 -24.08 9.46
CA VAL A 168 -12.22 -24.63 8.74
C VAL A 168 -11.06 -24.92 9.69
N LYS A 169 -10.11 -25.78 9.26
CA LYS A 169 -8.89 -26.07 10.04
C LYS A 169 -7.70 -25.23 9.58
N GLU A 170 -7.74 -24.80 8.32
CA GLU A 170 -6.75 -23.96 7.68
C GLU A 170 -6.89 -22.51 8.14
N THR A 171 -5.89 -21.68 7.84
CA THR A 171 -5.92 -20.22 8.10
C THR A 171 -6.37 -19.40 6.90
N LYS A 172 -7.06 -20.06 5.97
CA LYS A 172 -7.62 -19.43 4.79
C LYS A 172 -8.89 -20.14 4.33
N VAL A 173 -9.84 -19.37 3.78
CA VAL A 173 -11.04 -19.90 3.14
C VAL A 173 -11.48 -19.01 1.99
N VAL A 174 -11.96 -19.60 0.91
CA VAL A 174 -12.56 -18.85 -0.21
C VAL A 174 -14.02 -18.60 0.13
N TYR A 175 -14.47 -17.35 0.04
CA TYR A 175 -15.88 -17.02 0.21
C TYR A 175 -16.72 -17.69 -0.88
N SER A 176 -17.84 -18.33 -0.50
CA SER A 176 -18.67 -19.08 -1.45
C SER A 176 -19.46 -18.20 -2.41
N GLY A 177 -19.67 -16.92 -2.07
CA GLY A 177 -20.55 -16.01 -2.83
C GLY A 177 -22.04 -16.23 -2.53
N GLU A 178 -22.37 -16.97 -1.48
CA GLU A 178 -23.75 -17.23 -1.07
C GLU A 178 -23.92 -16.82 0.41
N PRO A 179 -24.59 -15.68 0.69
CA PRO A 179 -25.17 -14.72 -0.27
C PRO A 179 -24.10 -13.89 -1.02
N PRO A 180 -24.43 -13.28 -2.17
CA PRO A 180 -23.46 -12.46 -2.90
C PRO A 180 -23.06 -11.21 -2.10
N LEU A 181 -21.83 -10.75 -2.29
CA LEU A 181 -21.42 -9.43 -1.79
C LEU A 181 -22.05 -8.34 -2.67
N GLU A 182 -22.57 -7.31 -2.03
CA GLU A 182 -23.24 -6.18 -2.65
C GLU A 182 -22.30 -4.96 -2.69
N SER A 183 -22.46 -4.14 -3.73
CA SER A 183 -21.71 -2.89 -3.86
C SER A 183 -22.14 -1.88 -2.80
N GLY A 184 -21.19 -1.19 -2.19
CA GLY A 184 -21.47 -0.13 -1.21
C GLY A 184 -21.93 -0.64 0.16
N VAL A 185 -21.83 -1.94 0.43
CA VAL A 185 -22.02 -2.53 1.76
C VAL A 185 -20.65 -2.74 2.41
N ASP A 186 -20.54 -2.34 3.67
CA ASP A 186 -19.35 -2.57 4.49
C ASP A 186 -19.43 -3.93 5.18
N TYR A 187 -18.40 -4.74 4.97
CA TYR A 187 -18.29 -6.06 5.52
C TYR A 187 -17.20 -6.13 6.59
N LEU A 188 -17.49 -6.89 7.66
CA LEU A 188 -16.52 -7.21 8.70
C LEU A 188 -16.30 -8.73 8.77
N LEU A 189 -15.03 -9.14 8.74
CA LEU A 189 -14.64 -10.53 8.95
C LEU A 189 -14.26 -10.75 10.42
N ILE A 190 -14.89 -11.73 11.07
CA ILE A 190 -14.56 -12.18 12.41
C ILE A 190 -14.07 -13.62 12.38
N ILE A 191 -12.93 -13.86 13.02
CA ILE A 191 -12.37 -15.20 13.21
C ILE A 191 -12.34 -15.53 14.69
N GLN A 192 -12.88 -16.68 15.05
CA GLN A 192 -12.82 -17.20 16.41
C GLN A 192 -12.23 -18.60 16.43
N THR A 193 -11.26 -18.84 17.32
CA THR A 193 -10.69 -20.18 17.53
C THR A 193 -11.63 -21.07 18.35
N ASP A 194 -11.41 -22.38 18.31
CA ASP A 194 -12.06 -23.35 19.20
C ASP A 194 -11.79 -23.11 20.69
N THR A 195 -10.69 -22.41 21.01
CA THR A 195 -10.31 -22.03 22.38
C THR A 195 -10.98 -20.73 22.87
N GLY A 196 -11.76 -20.07 22.01
CA GLY A 196 -12.53 -18.86 22.35
C GLY A 196 -11.85 -17.53 21.98
N VAL A 197 -10.57 -17.55 21.60
CA VAL A 197 -9.83 -16.34 21.17
C VAL A 197 -10.38 -15.79 19.86
N SER A 198 -10.57 -14.48 19.77
CA SER A 198 -11.21 -13.79 18.64
C SER A 198 -10.32 -12.74 17.97
N SER A 199 -10.51 -12.54 16.65
CA SER A 199 -9.89 -11.45 15.90
C SER A 199 -10.28 -10.06 16.42
N GLN A 200 -11.43 -9.94 17.09
CA GLN A 200 -11.91 -8.67 17.66
C GLN A 200 -11.09 -8.20 18.87
N GLU A 201 -10.25 -9.06 19.45
CA GLU A 201 -9.32 -8.67 20.52
C GLU A 201 -8.18 -7.78 20.01
N GLU A 202 -8.06 -7.59 18.69
CA GLU A 202 -7.11 -6.66 18.09
C GLU A 202 -7.41 -5.19 18.42
N ASP A 203 -8.67 -4.85 18.68
CA ASP A 203 -9.13 -3.50 19.09
C ASP A 203 -8.65 -2.36 18.18
N VAL A 204 -8.58 -2.61 16.87
CA VAL A 204 -8.27 -1.61 15.85
C VAL A 204 -9.56 -1.31 15.06
N PRO A 205 -9.94 -0.03 14.90
CA PRO A 205 -11.14 0.35 14.16
C PRO A 205 -10.96 0.22 12.64
N ASP A 206 -12.08 0.27 11.93
CA ASP A 206 -12.21 0.25 10.47
C ASP A 206 -11.35 -0.83 9.82
N LEU A 207 -11.51 -2.10 10.21
CA LEU A 207 -10.82 -3.23 9.58
C LEU A 207 -11.62 -3.93 8.47
N GLY A 208 -12.81 -3.40 8.18
CA GLY A 208 -13.71 -3.94 7.18
C GLY A 208 -13.21 -3.80 5.74
N PHE A 209 -14.05 -4.24 4.82
CA PHE A 209 -13.85 -4.15 3.38
C PHE A 209 -15.18 -4.04 2.67
N SER A 210 -15.18 -3.55 1.43
CA SER A 210 -16.41 -3.32 0.66
C SER A 210 -16.15 -3.66 -0.81
N LEU A 211 -17.19 -4.06 -1.55
CA LEU A 211 -17.06 -4.23 -3.00
C LEU A 211 -17.13 -2.87 -3.68
N LEU A 212 -16.25 -2.64 -4.68
CA LEU A 212 -16.35 -1.48 -5.56
C LEU A 212 -17.74 -1.37 -6.18
N ASP A 213 -18.19 -0.14 -6.46
CA ASP A 213 -19.41 0.04 -7.22
C ASP A 213 -19.25 -0.44 -8.68
N GLU A 214 -20.37 -0.77 -9.33
CA GLU A 214 -20.38 -1.35 -10.68
C GLU A 214 -19.67 -0.46 -11.73
N ASN A 215 -19.74 0.87 -11.59
CA ASN A 215 -19.07 1.79 -12.49
C ASN A 215 -17.56 1.73 -12.29
N GLN A 216 -17.09 1.73 -11.04
CA GLN A 216 -15.67 1.58 -10.71
C GLN A 216 -15.12 0.23 -11.17
N ILE A 217 -15.86 -0.87 -10.97
CA ILE A 217 -15.47 -2.21 -11.48
C ILE A 217 -15.25 -2.15 -12.99
N THR A 218 -16.17 -1.50 -13.72
CA THR A 218 -16.08 -1.35 -15.18
C THR A 218 -14.86 -0.51 -15.57
N LEU A 219 -14.64 0.62 -14.92
CA LEU A 219 -13.49 1.49 -15.18
C LEU A 219 -12.14 0.77 -14.94
N VAL A 220 -12.05 -0.07 -13.91
CA VAL A 220 -10.85 -0.87 -13.64
C VAL A 220 -10.64 -1.89 -14.75
N ARG A 221 -11.69 -2.62 -15.17
CA ARG A 221 -11.61 -3.62 -16.25
C ARG A 221 -11.22 -2.99 -17.59
N ASP A 222 -11.87 -1.90 -17.97
CA ASP A 222 -11.58 -1.16 -19.21
C ASP A 222 -10.14 -0.64 -19.23
N SER A 223 -9.61 -0.22 -18.07
CA SER A 223 -8.22 0.23 -17.95
C SER A 223 -7.23 -0.92 -18.24
N VAL A 224 -7.53 -2.12 -17.76
CA VAL A 224 -6.70 -3.32 -18.00
C VAL A 224 -6.80 -3.77 -19.46
N GLU A 225 -7.99 -3.72 -20.06
CA GLU A 225 -8.19 -4.08 -21.48
C GLU A 225 -7.38 -3.19 -22.42
N GLN A 226 -7.24 -1.90 -22.12
CA GLN A 226 -6.42 -0.97 -22.92
C GLN A 226 -4.95 -1.40 -23.01
N TRP A 227 -4.43 -2.09 -22.00
CA TRP A 227 -3.03 -2.54 -21.99
C TRP A 227 -2.79 -3.81 -22.80
N VAL A 228 -3.83 -4.54 -23.19
CA VAL A 228 -3.71 -5.82 -23.92
C VAL A 228 -2.94 -5.64 -25.24
N ASN A 229 -3.13 -4.51 -25.92
CA ASN A 229 -2.47 -4.19 -27.18
C ASN A 229 -1.12 -3.47 -27.03
N LEU A 230 -0.70 -3.17 -25.79
CA LEU A 230 0.59 -2.55 -25.53
C LEU A 230 1.67 -3.63 -25.39
N ASP A 231 2.83 -3.37 -25.99
CA ASP A 231 4.03 -4.20 -25.85
C ASP A 231 4.66 -3.99 -24.46
N LEU A 232 4.02 -4.52 -23.42
CA LEU A 232 4.49 -4.50 -22.03
C LEU A 232 5.00 -5.88 -21.63
N THR A 233 6.12 -5.92 -20.91
CA THR A 233 6.58 -7.13 -20.23
C THR A 233 5.59 -7.57 -19.16
N ASP A 234 5.55 -8.86 -18.79
CA ASP A 234 4.66 -9.36 -17.74
C ASP A 234 4.89 -8.66 -16.39
N LYS A 235 6.14 -8.30 -16.11
CA LYS A 235 6.53 -7.51 -14.93
C LYS A 235 5.96 -6.09 -15.00
N ALA A 236 6.06 -5.42 -16.15
CA ALA A 236 5.49 -4.09 -16.33
C ALA A 236 3.96 -4.10 -16.23
N LYS A 237 3.28 -5.12 -16.79
CA LYS A 237 1.83 -5.30 -16.64
C LYS A 237 1.42 -5.48 -15.18
N SER A 238 2.15 -6.32 -14.44
CA SER A 238 1.86 -6.57 -13.02
C SER A 238 2.05 -5.31 -12.18
N LEU A 239 3.11 -4.52 -12.43
CA LEU A 239 3.30 -3.25 -11.73
C LEU A 239 2.25 -2.21 -12.13
N ALA A 240 1.87 -2.15 -13.40
CA ALA A 240 0.80 -1.27 -13.86
C ALA A 240 -0.53 -1.60 -13.16
N LEU A 241 -0.82 -2.90 -13.00
CA LEU A 241 -1.99 -3.40 -12.30
C LEU A 241 -1.95 -3.03 -10.80
N VAL A 242 -0.79 -3.15 -10.14
CA VAL A 242 -0.62 -2.73 -8.75
C VAL A 242 -0.96 -1.26 -8.57
N HIS A 243 -0.43 -0.35 -9.38
CA HIS A 243 -0.73 1.09 -9.21
C HIS A 243 -2.19 1.41 -9.53
N LEU A 244 -2.79 0.70 -10.49
CA LEU A 244 -4.22 0.80 -10.75
C LEU A 244 -5.04 0.36 -9.54
N TYR A 245 -4.68 -0.76 -8.92
CA TYR A 245 -5.33 -1.25 -7.71
C TYR A 245 -5.18 -0.26 -6.54
N ILE A 246 -3.99 0.30 -6.32
CA ILE A 246 -3.75 1.34 -5.32
C ILE A 246 -4.64 2.57 -5.58
N LYS A 247 -4.78 2.99 -6.84
CA LYS A 247 -5.63 4.14 -7.21
C LYS A 247 -7.11 3.95 -6.82
N TYR A 248 -7.61 2.71 -6.88
CA TYR A 248 -8.99 2.36 -6.53
C TYR A 248 -9.12 1.75 -5.12
N ASP A 249 -8.11 1.89 -4.27
CA ASP A 249 -8.09 1.36 -2.89
C ASP A 249 -8.25 -0.18 -2.80
N LEU A 250 -7.92 -0.89 -3.88
CA LEU A 250 -7.91 -2.35 -4.00
C LEU A 250 -6.63 -2.95 -3.38
N LYS A 251 -6.39 -2.67 -2.10
CA LYS A 251 -5.14 -3.02 -1.41
C LYS A 251 -4.92 -4.52 -1.32
N ALA A 252 -5.97 -5.31 -1.11
CA ALA A 252 -5.84 -6.77 -1.07
C ALA A 252 -5.31 -7.33 -2.39
N GLU A 253 -5.86 -6.90 -3.53
CA GLU A 253 -5.41 -7.29 -4.86
C GLU A 253 -4.01 -6.74 -5.18
N ALA A 254 -3.70 -5.50 -4.78
CA ALA A 254 -2.37 -4.91 -4.93
C ALA A 254 -1.30 -5.70 -4.15
N ILE A 255 -1.57 -6.04 -2.88
CA ILE A 255 -0.69 -6.86 -2.03
C ILE A 255 -0.51 -8.24 -2.66
N ALA A 256 -1.59 -8.93 -3.03
CA ALA A 256 -1.50 -10.26 -3.63
C ALA A 256 -0.65 -10.27 -4.91
N THR A 257 -0.84 -9.25 -5.77
CA THR A 257 -0.06 -9.10 -7.01
C THR A 257 1.43 -8.88 -6.72
N LEU A 258 1.76 -8.06 -5.73
CA LEU A 258 3.15 -7.83 -5.33
C LEU A 258 3.77 -9.07 -4.66
N GLU A 259 3.01 -9.81 -3.85
CA GLU A 259 3.45 -11.07 -3.24
C GLU A 259 3.74 -12.15 -4.28
N ASP A 260 2.99 -12.18 -5.38
CA ASP A 260 3.27 -13.03 -6.53
C ASP A 260 4.51 -12.56 -7.29
N LEU A 261 4.67 -11.25 -7.49
CA LEU A 261 5.86 -10.69 -8.14
C LEU A 261 7.16 -11.02 -7.40
N ILE A 262 7.14 -11.02 -6.06
CA ILE A 262 8.32 -11.37 -5.27
C ILE A 262 8.63 -12.87 -5.23
N LYS A 263 7.94 -13.71 -6.02
CA LYS A 263 8.35 -15.11 -6.24
C LYS A 263 9.36 -15.24 -7.40
N TRP A 264 9.37 -14.31 -8.35
CA TRP A 264 10.19 -14.33 -9.58
C TRP A 264 11.59 -13.73 -9.42
N GLU A 265 12.66 -14.21 -10.06
CA GLU A 265 14.03 -13.68 -9.85
C GLU A 265 14.21 -12.15 -10.09
N ASN A 266 15.26 -11.55 -9.49
CA ASN A 266 15.65 -10.13 -9.67
C ASN A 266 14.59 -9.08 -9.28
N LYS A 267 14.23 -9.05 -7.99
CA LYS A 267 13.25 -8.12 -7.41
C LYS A 267 13.91 -6.81 -6.96
N PRO A 268 13.50 -5.64 -7.49
CA PRO A 268 13.97 -4.36 -7.00
C PRO A 268 13.48 -4.12 -5.56
N ALA A 269 14.30 -3.42 -4.77
CA ALA A 269 13.98 -3.05 -3.39
C ALA A 269 12.64 -2.29 -3.29
N GLN A 270 12.29 -1.55 -4.33
CA GLN A 270 11.08 -0.74 -4.44
C GLN A 270 9.80 -1.60 -4.36
N ILE A 271 9.78 -2.83 -4.88
CA ILE A 271 8.61 -3.73 -4.75
C ILE A 271 8.38 -4.08 -3.28
N TYR A 272 9.44 -4.41 -2.55
CA TYR A 272 9.37 -4.70 -1.12
C TYR A 272 8.98 -3.47 -0.29
N ARG A 273 9.44 -2.29 -0.70
CA ARG A 273 9.03 -1.01 -0.09
C ARG A 273 7.53 -0.78 -0.27
N THR A 274 7.00 -0.96 -1.47
CA THR A 274 5.55 -0.81 -1.74
C THR A 274 4.72 -1.84 -0.98
N LEU A 275 5.18 -3.09 -0.85
CA LEU A 275 4.55 -4.07 0.05
C LEU A 275 4.52 -3.56 1.49
N GLY A 276 5.65 -3.07 2.00
CA GLY A 276 5.73 -2.48 3.34
C GLY A 276 4.73 -1.34 3.53
N GLU A 277 4.60 -0.47 2.53
CA GLU A 277 3.66 0.66 2.51
C GLU A 277 2.19 0.19 2.53
N LEU A 278 1.83 -0.79 1.71
CA LEU A 278 0.46 -1.32 1.72
C LEU A 278 0.13 -2.06 3.02
N TYR A 279 1.10 -2.78 3.59
CA TYR A 279 0.88 -3.44 4.89
C TYR A 279 0.71 -2.47 6.05
N ILE A 280 1.36 -1.30 6.03
CA ILE A 280 1.10 -0.28 7.06
C ILE A 280 -0.29 0.34 6.86
N GLU A 281 -0.74 0.54 5.62
CA GLU A 281 -2.07 1.07 5.32
C GLU A 281 -3.21 0.14 5.73
N VAL A 282 -3.02 -1.18 5.60
CA VAL A 282 -3.98 -2.17 6.12
C VAL A 282 -3.77 -2.48 7.61
N GLY A 283 -2.79 -1.84 8.26
CA GLY A 283 -2.54 -1.98 9.70
C GLY A 283 -1.92 -3.31 10.11
N LEU A 284 -1.13 -3.95 9.23
CA LEU A 284 -0.39 -5.20 9.51
C LEU A 284 1.09 -4.90 9.74
N ASN A 285 1.40 -4.29 10.89
CA ASN A 285 2.69 -3.65 11.11
C ASN A 285 3.89 -4.60 11.13
N LEU A 286 3.75 -5.84 11.62
CA LEU A 286 4.86 -6.81 11.60
C LEU A 286 5.16 -7.30 10.17
N LEU A 287 4.14 -7.44 9.32
CA LEU A 287 4.36 -7.73 7.89
C LEU A 287 5.00 -6.52 7.20
N SER A 288 4.53 -5.31 7.50
CA SER A 288 5.15 -4.07 7.00
C SER A 288 6.63 -3.99 7.38
N GLN A 289 6.97 -4.23 8.66
CA GLN A 289 8.35 -4.26 9.16
C GLN A 289 9.22 -5.24 8.38
N LYS A 290 8.75 -6.48 8.21
CA LYS A 290 9.45 -7.53 7.47
C LYS A 290 9.79 -7.06 6.06
N TYR A 291 8.84 -6.47 5.35
CA TYR A 291 9.04 -6.06 3.96
C TYR A 291 9.90 -4.80 3.82
N TYR A 292 9.77 -3.81 4.71
CA TYR A 292 10.68 -2.66 4.73
C TYR A 292 12.12 -3.06 5.08
N LEU A 293 12.33 -3.97 6.04
CA LEU A 293 13.67 -4.48 6.34
C LEU A 293 14.27 -5.20 5.13
N LYS A 294 13.45 -5.97 4.40
CA LYS A 294 13.91 -6.61 3.15
C LYS A 294 14.23 -5.59 2.06
N ALA A 295 13.44 -4.52 1.95
CA ALA A 295 13.74 -3.41 1.04
C ALA A 295 15.08 -2.74 1.40
N MET A 296 15.35 -2.51 2.68
CA MET A 296 16.60 -1.90 3.15
C MET A 296 17.81 -2.78 2.80
N GLU A 297 17.71 -4.09 2.98
CA GLU A 297 18.76 -5.07 2.61
C GLU A 297 19.10 -5.03 1.11
N LEU A 298 18.10 -4.79 0.26
CA LEU A 298 18.24 -4.80 -1.19
C LEU A 298 18.58 -3.43 -1.79
N THR A 299 18.41 -2.36 -1.01
CA THR A 299 18.70 -1.00 -1.48
C THR A 299 20.22 -0.81 -1.51
N ARG A 300 20.73 -0.31 -2.63
CA ARG A 300 22.17 -0.10 -2.82
C ARG A 300 22.67 1.08 -1.98
N SER A 301 23.95 1.05 -1.61
CA SER A 301 24.61 2.13 -0.86
C SER A 301 24.53 3.48 -1.58
N GLU A 302 24.54 3.47 -2.91
CA GLU A 302 24.51 4.65 -3.76
C GLU A 302 23.08 5.20 -3.96
N ASP A 303 22.05 4.41 -3.66
CA ASP A 303 20.65 4.82 -3.74
C ASP A 303 20.22 5.52 -2.45
N ILE A 304 20.72 6.75 -2.26
CA ILE A 304 20.48 7.55 -1.04
C ILE A 304 18.97 7.83 -0.87
N GLU A 305 18.24 8.08 -1.95
CA GLU A 305 16.79 8.28 -1.87
C GLU A 305 16.07 6.99 -1.47
N GLY A 306 16.40 5.86 -2.09
CA GLY A 306 15.83 4.57 -1.73
C GLY A 306 16.02 4.28 -0.24
N GLN A 307 17.22 4.57 0.30
CA GLN A 307 17.50 4.42 1.73
C GLN A 307 16.64 5.37 2.57
N ALA A 308 16.52 6.63 2.17
CA ALA A 308 15.69 7.62 2.87
C ALA A 308 14.22 7.19 2.96
N LEU A 309 13.65 6.75 1.82
CA LEU A 309 12.26 6.31 1.74
C LEU A 309 11.99 5.07 2.60
N VAL A 310 12.88 4.07 2.54
CA VAL A 310 12.74 2.85 3.35
C VAL A 310 12.95 3.16 4.84
N ALA A 311 13.93 3.99 5.19
CA ALA A 311 14.16 4.41 6.58
C ALA A 311 12.96 5.19 7.14
N ALA A 312 12.36 6.10 6.36
CA ALA A 312 11.15 6.80 6.78
C ALA A 312 9.98 5.84 7.01
N GLY A 313 9.81 4.83 6.14
CA GLY A 313 8.85 3.75 6.30
C GLY A 313 9.07 2.94 7.58
N LEU A 314 10.31 2.50 7.83
CA LEU A 314 10.68 1.81 9.07
C LEU A 314 10.39 2.67 10.29
N GLY A 315 10.71 3.97 10.25
CA GLY A 315 10.39 4.91 11.30
C GLY A 315 8.89 4.94 11.64
N LYS A 316 8.02 4.97 10.61
CA LYS A 316 6.55 4.89 10.78
C LYS A 316 6.12 3.54 11.38
N VAL A 317 6.73 2.44 10.96
CA VAL A 317 6.41 1.10 11.48
C VAL A 317 6.81 0.94 12.94
N TYR A 318 8.03 1.34 13.30
CA TYR A 318 8.52 1.24 14.68
C TYR A 318 7.71 2.11 15.66
N ASP A 319 7.23 3.27 15.20
CA ASP A 319 6.28 4.09 15.94
C ASP A 319 4.94 3.35 16.16
N ALA A 320 4.40 2.71 15.10
CA ALA A 320 3.17 1.93 15.16
C ALA A 320 3.24 0.72 16.11
N ILE A 321 4.39 0.04 16.20
CA ILE A 321 4.61 -1.10 17.10
C ILE A 321 5.15 -0.68 18.49
N ALA A 322 5.03 0.60 18.84
CA ALA A 322 5.42 1.15 20.14
C ALA A 322 6.90 0.92 20.51
N SER A 323 7.79 1.07 19.52
CA SER A 323 9.26 0.96 19.65
C SER A 323 9.94 2.31 19.37
N PRO A 324 9.81 3.31 20.26
CA PRO A 324 10.17 4.71 19.98
C PRO A 324 11.67 4.91 19.69
N GLN A 325 12.56 4.15 20.34
CA GLN A 325 14.01 4.28 20.12
C GLN A 325 14.41 3.90 18.69
N GLU A 326 13.85 2.80 18.16
CA GLU A 326 14.08 2.41 16.77
C GLU A 326 13.38 3.38 15.81
N ALA A 327 12.19 3.88 16.15
CA ALA A 327 11.50 4.89 15.35
C ALA A 327 12.36 6.16 15.17
N ILE A 328 12.89 6.71 16.27
CA ILE A 328 13.80 7.86 16.25
C ILE A 328 15.02 7.56 15.38
N ARG A 329 15.66 6.39 15.56
CA ARG A 329 16.85 6.01 14.80
C ARG A 329 16.58 6.00 13.29
N TRP A 330 15.50 5.36 12.86
CA TRP A 330 15.17 5.26 11.43
C TRP A 330 14.72 6.60 10.83
N LEU A 331 13.94 7.40 11.57
CA LEU A 331 13.54 8.74 11.12
C LEU A 331 14.74 9.70 11.04
N THR A 332 15.69 9.60 11.97
CA THR A 332 16.96 10.35 11.95
C THR A 332 17.77 9.98 10.70
N GLN A 333 17.91 8.69 10.41
CA GLN A 333 18.60 8.24 9.20
C GLN A 333 17.92 8.77 7.92
N ALA A 334 16.58 8.71 7.85
CA ALA A 334 15.84 9.24 6.70
C ALA A 334 16.06 10.74 6.50
N ARG A 335 16.01 11.52 7.59
CA ARG A 335 16.27 12.96 7.58
C ARG A 335 17.67 13.26 7.06
N ASP A 336 18.68 12.58 7.57
CA ASP A 336 20.08 12.80 7.18
C ASP A 336 20.29 12.49 5.70
N SER A 337 19.65 11.43 5.18
CA SER A 337 19.67 11.11 3.75
C SER A 337 18.99 12.19 2.90
N TYR A 338 17.83 12.72 3.32
CA TYR A 338 17.18 13.83 2.60
C TYR A 338 18.01 15.12 2.63
N ALA A 339 18.63 15.44 3.77
CA ALA A 339 19.56 16.57 3.87
C ALA A 339 20.76 16.41 2.91
N ALA A 340 21.32 15.21 2.79
CA ALA A 340 22.41 14.92 1.85
C ALA A 340 22.01 15.08 0.37
N LEU A 341 20.73 14.84 0.04
CA LEU A 341 20.17 15.07 -1.29
C LEU A 341 19.81 16.54 -1.57
N GLY A 342 19.88 17.40 -0.56
CA GLY A 342 19.39 18.80 -0.64
C GLY A 342 17.86 18.92 -0.56
N ASP A 343 17.16 17.86 -0.16
CA ASP A 343 15.71 17.85 0.04
C ASP A 343 15.37 18.41 1.43
N THR A 344 15.49 19.73 1.56
CA THR A 344 15.32 20.43 2.83
C THR A 344 13.90 20.35 3.37
N GLN A 345 12.90 20.21 2.49
CA GLN A 345 11.51 20.12 2.88
C GLN A 345 11.24 18.81 3.63
N ARG A 346 11.56 17.65 3.03
CA ARG A 346 11.34 16.36 3.69
C ARG A 346 12.20 16.20 4.95
N ALA A 347 13.40 16.79 4.95
CA ALA A 347 14.24 16.81 6.15
C ALA A 347 13.55 17.59 7.30
N GLN A 348 12.98 18.77 7.03
CA GLN A 348 12.25 19.57 8.03
C GLN A 348 10.99 18.85 8.54
N GLU A 349 10.21 18.22 7.65
CA GLU A 349 9.03 17.43 8.03
C GLU A 349 9.40 16.31 9.03
N LEU A 350 10.57 15.68 8.83
CA LEU A 350 11.08 14.65 9.74
C LEU A 350 11.62 15.23 11.05
N ASP A 351 12.27 16.40 11.03
CA ASP A 351 12.68 17.09 12.26
C ASP A 351 11.48 17.43 13.14
N GLU A 352 10.41 17.97 12.54
CA GLU A 352 9.16 18.24 13.27
C GLU A 352 8.57 16.95 13.87
N LYS A 353 8.57 15.85 13.12
CA LYS A 353 8.10 14.56 13.64
C LYS A 353 8.96 14.06 14.80
N LEU A 354 10.29 14.20 14.70
CA LEU A 354 11.24 13.77 15.73
C LEU A 354 11.05 14.52 17.05
N THR A 355 10.60 15.79 17.02
CA THR A 355 10.31 16.55 18.25
C THR A 355 9.12 16.02 19.06
N ARG A 356 8.32 15.11 18.49
CA ARG A 356 7.12 14.55 19.13
C ARG A 356 7.38 13.25 19.90
N PHE A 357 8.59 12.69 19.83
CA PHE A 357 9.04 11.55 20.63
C PHE A 357 9.67 12.03 21.94
#